data_AF-A0AB38DDV9-F1
#
_entry.id   AF-A0AB38DDV9-F1
#
_cell.length_a   1.000
_cell.length_b   1.000
_cell.length_c   1.000
_cell.angle_alpha   90.00
_cell.angle_beta   90.00
_cell.angle_gamma   90.00
#
_symmetry.space_group_name_H-M   'P 1'
#
loop_
_entity.id
_entity.type
_entity.pdbx_description
1 polymer ?
#
loop_
_entity_poly.entity_id
_entity_poly.type
_entity_poly.pdbx_seq_one_letter_code
_entity_poly.pdbx_strand_id
1 'polypeptide(L)'
;MIDHVRVTEAAGSVVTLDTITAVANRIGDMAKGLNRDRLRYLIKNGKVRACRQDPDTGTKFYRLGDVMHAHTDKAKRRKREGSG
;
A
#
# COMPACT_ATOMS: atom_id res chain seq x y z
N MET A 1 17.64 0.12 -16.06
CA MET A 1 17.20 1.51 -15.84
C MET A 1 15.89 1.43 -15.09
N ILE A 2 15.87 1.72 -13.79
CA ILE A 2 14.65 1.68 -12.99
C ILE A 2 13.87 2.95 -13.34
N ASP A 3 12.64 2.75 -13.81
CA ASP A 3 11.77 3.74 -14.40
C ASP A 3 11.32 4.76 -13.34
N HIS A 4 12.15 5.77 -13.07
CA HIS A 4 11.88 6.83 -12.10
C HIS A 4 10.59 7.60 -12.42
N VAL A 5 10.14 7.57 -13.68
CA VAL A 5 8.86 8.15 -14.15
C VAL A 5 7.65 7.44 -13.54
N ARG A 6 7.69 6.10 -13.41
CA ARG A 6 6.58 5.35 -12.79
C ARG A 6 6.43 5.61 -11.31
N VAL A 7 7.53 5.93 -10.61
CA VAL A 7 7.53 6.20 -9.17
C VAL A 7 6.90 7.58 -8.87
N THR A 8 7.05 8.56 -9.75
CA THR A 8 6.47 9.90 -9.58
C THR A 8 4.97 9.92 -9.85
N GLU A 9 4.47 9.18 -10.86
CA GLU A 9 3.03 9.02 -11.08
C GLU A 9 2.35 8.16 -9.99
N ALA A 10 3.09 7.21 -9.40
CA ALA A 10 2.62 6.41 -8.28
C ALA A 10 2.46 7.22 -6.98
N ALA A 11 3.20 8.32 -6.79
CA ALA A 11 3.13 9.15 -5.58
C ALA A 11 1.77 9.88 -5.43
N GLY A 12 1.07 10.15 -6.54
CA GLY A 12 -0.31 10.65 -6.57
C GLY A 12 -1.37 9.56 -6.73
N SER A 13 -0.97 8.30 -6.93
CA SER A 13 -1.88 7.21 -7.29
C SER A 13 -2.67 6.70 -6.08
N VAL A 14 -3.97 6.51 -6.31
CA VAL A 14 -4.87 5.83 -5.38
C VAL A 14 -5.03 4.37 -5.78
N VAL A 15 -5.12 3.51 -4.77
CA VAL A 15 -5.30 2.06 -4.91
C VAL A 15 -6.58 1.62 -4.22
N THR A 16 -7.17 0.54 -4.72
CA THR A 16 -8.30 -0.13 -4.11
C THR A 16 -7.86 -1.52 -3.67
N LEU A 17 -8.75 -2.24 -2.96
CA LEU A 17 -8.50 -3.63 -2.57
C LEU A 17 -8.27 -4.57 -3.77
N ASP A 18 -8.82 -4.24 -4.93
CA ASP A 18 -8.71 -5.05 -6.14
C ASP A 18 -7.46 -4.70 -6.94
N THR A 19 -7.05 -3.42 -6.98
CA THR A 19 -5.90 -2.98 -7.78
C THR A 19 -4.56 -3.09 -7.05
N ILE A 20 -4.55 -3.17 -5.71
CA ILE A 20 -3.33 -3.14 -4.91
C ILE A 20 -2.32 -4.23 -5.28
N THR A 21 -2.78 -5.45 -5.58
CA THR A 21 -1.87 -6.56 -5.92
C THR A 21 -1.16 -6.30 -7.25
N ALA A 22 -1.91 -5.81 -8.26
CA ALA A 22 -1.33 -5.47 -9.56
C ALA A 22 -0.34 -4.30 -9.45
N VAL A 23 -0.68 -3.29 -8.64
CA VAL A 23 0.20 -2.14 -8.38
C VAL A 23 1.46 -2.56 -7.63
N ALA A 24 1.33 -3.40 -6.60
CA ALA A 24 2.47 -3.93 -5.85
C ALA A 24 3.44 -4.71 -6.74
N ASN A 25 2.91 -5.55 -7.64
CA ASN A 25 3.73 -6.29 -8.61
C ASN A 25 4.51 -5.35 -9.56
N ARG A 26 3.94 -4.21 -9.94
CA ARG A 26 4.61 -3.19 -10.77
C ARG A 26 5.70 -2.42 -10.01
N ILE A 27 5.53 -2.23 -8.71
CA ILE A 27 6.52 -1.57 -7.84
C ILE A 27 7.72 -2.49 -7.59
N GLY A 28 7.49 -3.81 -7.55
CA GLY A 28 8.55 -4.80 -7.33
C GLY A 28 8.91 -4.95 -5.86
N ASP A 29 10.19 -5.13 -5.55
CA ASP A 29 10.65 -5.56 -4.22
C ASP A 29 10.24 -4.63 -3.07
N MET A 30 10.07 -3.34 -3.32
CA MET A 30 9.61 -2.38 -2.30
C MET A 30 8.18 -2.67 -1.81
N ALA A 31 7.34 -3.25 -2.65
CA ALA A 31 5.97 -3.63 -2.32
C ALA A 31 5.83 -5.15 -2.10
N LYS A 32 6.94 -5.88 -1.91
CA LYS A 32 6.90 -7.32 -1.71
C LYS A 32 6.02 -7.69 -0.51
N GLY A 33 5.09 -8.61 -0.72
CA GLY A 33 4.10 -9.02 0.27
C GLY A 33 2.95 -8.03 0.50
N LEU A 34 2.86 -6.96 -0.28
CA LEU A 34 1.69 -6.09 -0.32
C LEU A 34 0.65 -6.70 -1.27
N ASN A 35 -0.48 -7.09 -0.72
CA ASN A 35 -1.61 -7.67 -1.45
C ASN A 35 -2.93 -7.21 -0.82
N ARG A 36 -4.05 -7.69 -1.36
CA ARG A 36 -5.39 -7.37 -0.86
C ARG A 36 -5.56 -7.62 0.63
N ASP A 37 -5.13 -8.78 1.13
CA ASP A 37 -5.28 -9.13 2.55
C ASP A 37 -4.41 -8.27 3.45
N ARG A 38 -3.21 -7.92 2.98
CA ARG A 38 -2.32 -7.00 3.67
C ARG A 38 -2.96 -5.61 3.78
N LEU A 39 -3.50 -5.09 2.68
CA LEU A 39 -4.19 -3.80 2.69
C LEU A 39 -5.43 -3.84 3.61
N ARG A 40 -6.25 -4.89 3.52
CA ARG A 40 -7.41 -5.11 4.41
C ARG A 40 -7.01 -5.13 5.88
N TYR A 41 -5.91 -5.80 6.22
CA TYR A 41 -5.35 -5.81 7.57
C TYR A 41 -4.92 -4.40 8.02
N LEU A 42 -4.24 -3.64 7.16
CA LEU A 42 -3.81 -2.27 7.50
C LEU A 42 -5.02 -1.36 7.76
N ILE A 43 -6.08 -1.49 6.96
CA ILE A 43 -7.33 -0.76 7.14
C ILE A 43 -7.99 -1.15 8.47
N LYS A 44 -8.12 -2.45 8.74
CA LYS A 44 -8.76 -2.96 9.98
C LYS A 44 -8.05 -2.47 11.24
N ASN A 45 -6.71 -2.35 11.19
CA ASN A 45 -5.92 -1.83 12.31
C ASN A 45 -5.80 -0.31 12.34
N GLY A 46 -6.53 0.41 11.48
CA GLY A 46 -6.51 1.88 11.41
C GLY A 46 -5.19 2.47 10.93
N LYS A 47 -4.29 1.66 10.34
CA LYS A 47 -2.97 2.07 9.85
C LYS A 47 -3.04 2.83 8.53
N VAL A 48 -4.10 2.61 7.76
CA VAL A 48 -4.36 3.30 6.49
C VAL A 48 -5.81 3.74 6.49
N ARG A 49 -6.06 4.97 6.06
CA ARG A 49 -7.41 5.53 5.89
C ARG A 49 -7.73 5.71 4.41
N ALA A 50 -9.01 5.51 4.07
CA ALA A 50 -9.47 5.81 2.72
C ALA A 50 -9.43 7.33 2.52
N CYS A 51 -8.86 7.78 1.41
CA CYS A 51 -8.85 9.20 1.04
C CYS A 51 -10.14 9.60 0.31
N ARG A 52 -10.81 8.64 -0.33
CA ARG A 52 -12.09 8.84 -1.01
C ARG A 52 -12.88 7.54 -1.00
N GLN A 53 -14.20 7.65 -1.07
CA GLN A 53 -15.10 6.53 -1.33
C GLN A 53 -15.98 6.89 -2.53
N ASP A 54 -16.14 5.94 -3.44
CA ASP A 54 -17.09 6.00 -4.53
C ASP A 54 -18.52 5.92 -3.95
N PRO A 55 -19.40 6.90 -4.19
CA PRO A 55 -20.75 6.90 -3.62
C PRO A 55 -21.67 5.87 -4.28
N ASP A 56 -21.40 5.50 -5.53
CA ASP A 56 -22.25 4.62 -6.33
C ASP A 56 -21.94 3.14 -6.05
N THR A 57 -20.66 2.81 -5.92
CA THR A 57 -20.18 1.43 -5.72
C THR A 57 -19.73 1.12 -4.30
N GLY A 58 -19.55 2.16 -3.46
CA GLY A 58 -18.97 2.02 -2.12
C GLY A 58 -17.47 1.71 -2.11
N THR A 59 -16.80 1.75 -3.27
CA THR A 59 -15.38 1.43 -3.41
C THR A 59 -14.52 2.45 -2.66
N LYS A 60 -13.67 1.97 -1.76
CA LYS A 60 -12.74 2.81 -1.00
C LYS A 60 -11.40 2.92 -1.71
N PHE A 61 -10.95 4.16 -1.87
CA PHE A 61 -9.66 4.50 -2.45
C PHE A 61 -8.68 4.87 -1.35
N TYR A 62 -7.47 4.35 -1.44
CA TYR A 62 -6.40 4.54 -0.47
C TYR A 62 -5.20 5.15 -1.17
N ARG A 63 -4.52 6.11 -0.55
CA ARG A 63 -3.28 6.65 -1.12
C ARG A 63 -2.20 5.59 -1.07
N LEU A 64 -1.55 5.34 -2.21
CA LEU A 64 -0.46 4.37 -2.28
C LEU A 64 0.68 4.72 -1.33
N GLY A 65 1.01 6.01 -1.18
CA GLY A 65 2.02 6.48 -0.23
C GLY A 65 1.74 6.04 1.23
N ASP A 66 0.51 6.23 1.70
CA ASP A 66 0.10 5.83 3.06
C ASP A 66 0.15 4.31 3.24
N VAL A 67 -0.29 3.57 2.21
CA VAL A 67 -0.26 2.11 2.20
C VAL A 67 1.18 1.59 2.27
N MET A 68 2.07 2.15 1.45
CA MET A 68 3.48 1.77 1.40
C MET A 68 4.20 2.13 2.71
N HIS A 69 3.89 3.29 3.28
CA HIS A 69 4.44 3.71 4.58
C HIS A 69 4.03 2.74 5.68
N ALA A 70 2.73 2.44 5.81
CA ALA A 70 2.21 1.51 6.80
C ALA A 70 2.67 0.06 6.59
N HIS A 71 2.88 -0.35 5.34
CA HIS A 71 3.44 -1.66 5.01
C HIS A 71 4.90 -1.79 5.46
N THR A 72 5.71 -0.77 5.15
CA THR A 72 7.14 -0.72 5.46
C THR A 72 7.43 -0.53 6.95
N ASP A 73 6.59 0.21 7.67
CA ASP A 73 6.70 0.38 9.12
C ASP A 73 6.70 -0.98 9.86
N LYS A 74 5.82 -1.91 9.46
CA LYS A 74 5.84 -3.27 10.04
C LYS A 74 7.12 -4.04 9.70
N ALA A 75 7.69 -3.85 8.50
CA ALA A 75 8.95 -4.50 8.13
C ALA A 75 10.10 -3.99 9.02
N LYS A 76 10.12 -2.70 9.33
CA LYS A 76 11.09 -2.12 10.29
C LYS A 76 10.86 -2.61 11.71
N ARG A 77 9.62 -2.75 12.17
CA ARG A 77 9.31 -3.26 13.51
C ARG A 77 9.73 -4.72 13.70
N ARG A 78 9.46 -5.61 12.72
CA ARG A 78 9.96 -7.00 12.75
C ARG A 78 11.49 -7.09 12.78
N LYS A 79 12.19 -6.15 12.16
CA LYS A 79 13.66 -6.11 12.18
C LYS A 79 14.22 -5.69 13.54
N ARG A 80 13.46 -4.95 14.35
CA ARG A 80 13.85 -4.56 15.72
C ARG A 80 13.51 -5.62 16.77
N GLU A 81 12.41 -6.36 16.60
CA GLU A 81 12.01 -7.43 17.54
C GLU A 81 12.79 -8.75 17.34
N GLY A 82 13.66 -8.85 16.33
CA GLY A 82 14.57 -10.00 16.11
C GLY A 82 16.03 -9.72 16.49
N SER A 83 16.29 -8.61 17.20
CA SER A 83 17.60 -8.26 17.75
C SER A 83 17.37 -7.77 19.19
N GLY A 84 17.05 -8.69 20.08
CA GLY A 84 16.80 -8.46 21.50
C GLY A 84 16.72 -9.78 22.22
#